data_AF-A0A928QB94-F1
#
_entry.id   AF-A0A928QB94-F1
#
_cell.length_a   1.000
_cell.length_b   1.000
_cell.length_c   1.000
_cell.angle_alpha   90.00
_cell.angle_beta   90.00
_cell.angle_gamma   90.00
#
_symmetry.space_group_name_H-M   'P 1'
#
loop_
_entity.id
_entity.type
_entity.pdbx_description
1 polymer ?
#
loop_
_entity_poly.entity_id
_entity_poly.type
_entity_poly.pdbx_seq_one_letter_code
_entity_poly.pdbx_strand_id
1 'polypeptide(L)' 'MPRKKSTRYTEEFKKTIVNLHQNGKSYAEIEQEYGVSHNALAKWIKQYSVVKPDDDTLITAE' A
#
# COMPACT_ATOMS: atom_id res chain seq x y z
N MET A 1 -20.42 -1.48 21.32
CA MET A 1 -19.20 -2.12 20.79
C MET A 1 -18.31 -1.03 20.21
N PRO A 2 -17.08 -0.80 20.71
CA PRO A 2 -16.24 0.27 20.19
C PRO A 2 -15.74 -0.12 18.80
N ARG A 3 -16.02 0.78 17.83
CA ARG A 3 -15.68 0.66 16.42
C ARG A 3 -14.16 0.50 16.28
N LYS A 4 -13.77 -0.56 15.57
CA LYS A 4 -12.39 -0.91 15.20
C LYS A 4 -11.67 0.37 14.74
N LYS A 5 -10.67 0.82 15.50
CA LYS A 5 -9.86 1.98 15.15
C LYS A 5 -9.09 1.62 13.88
N SER A 6 -9.55 2.10 12.73
CA SER A 6 -8.83 1.96 11.48
C SER A 6 -7.49 2.67 11.64
N THR A 7 -6.41 1.91 11.87
CA THR A 7 -5.03 2.35 11.70
C THR A 7 -4.86 2.69 10.23
N ARG A 8 -5.28 3.90 9.89
CA ARG A 8 -5.32 4.41 8.54
C ARG A 8 -3.89 4.87 8.25
N TYR A 9 -3.10 4.00 7.64
CA TYR A 9 -1.82 4.39 7.07
C TYR A 9 -2.03 5.66 6.24
N THR A 10 -1.27 6.71 6.54
CA THR A 10 -1.36 7.99 5.82
C THR A 10 -0.90 7.80 4.39
N GLU A 11 -1.39 8.63 3.47
CA GLU A 11 -0.96 8.56 2.07
C GLU A 11 0.55 8.77 1.90
N GLU A 12 1.15 9.63 2.72
CA GLU A 12 2.61 9.77 2.78
C GLU A 12 3.28 8.44 3.11
N PHE A 13 2.81 7.73 4.14
CA PHE A 13 3.37 6.44 4.50
C PHE A 13 3.27 5.44 3.35
N LYS A 14 2.09 5.34 2.70
CA LYS A 14 1.91 4.45 1.56
C LYS A 14 2.80 4.83 0.38
N LYS A 15 2.97 6.12 0.08
CA LYS A 15 3.88 6.62 -0.96
C LYS A 15 5.33 6.28 -0.66
N THR A 16 5.79 6.46 0.58
CA THR A 16 7.15 6.07 1.00
C THR A 16 7.39 4.59 0.71
N ILE A 17 6.43 3.76 1.08
CA ILE A 17 6.49 2.31 0.93
C ILE A 17 6.53 1.87 -0.54
N VAL A 18 5.67 2.44 -1.38
CA VAL A 18 5.68 2.19 -2.83
C VAL A 18 6.97 2.71 -3.46
N ASN A 19 7.45 3.87 -3.05
CA ASN A 19 8.69 4.45 -3.54
C ASN A 19 9.89 3.54 -3.22
N LEU A 20 9.97 2.99 -2.00
CA LEU A 20 11.02 2.02 -1.64
C LEU A 20 11.02 0.80 -2.56
N HIS A 21 9.83 0.26 -2.86
CA HIS A 21 9.70 -0.85 -3.81
C HIS A 21 10.14 -0.44 -5.22
N GLN A 22 9.76 0.76 -5.69
CA GLN A 22 10.22 1.30 -6.98
C GLN A 22 11.73 1.59 -7.01
N ASN A 23 12.36 1.80 -5.85
CA ASN A 23 13.82 1.94 -5.72
C ASN A 23 14.55 0.58 -5.70
N GLY A 24 13.83 -0.54 -5.83
CA GLY A 24 14.41 -1.88 -5.92
C GLY A 24 14.40 -2.68 -4.62
N LYS A 25 13.76 -2.17 -3.55
CA LYS A 25 13.55 -2.99 -2.33
C LYS A 25 12.48 -4.06 -2.58
N SER A 26 12.74 -5.25 -2.07
CA SER A 26 11.77 -6.35 -2.15
C SER A 26 10.66 -6.18 -1.12
N TYR A 27 9.50 -6.79 -1.40
CA TYR A 27 8.35 -6.81 -0.49
C TYR A 27 8.77 -7.19 0.93
N ALA A 28 9.49 -8.31 1.08
CA ALA A 28 9.93 -8.82 2.36
C ALA A 28 10.82 -7.86 3.17
N GLU A 29 11.66 -7.05 2.51
CA GLU A 29 12.50 -6.06 3.21
C GLU A 29 11.64 -4.92 3.76
N ILE A 30 10.69 -4.45 2.96
CA ILE A 30 9.81 -3.35 3.35
C ILE A 30 8.83 -3.80 4.43
N GLU A 31 8.35 -5.04 4.35
CA GLU A 31 7.51 -5.65 5.39
C GLU A 31 8.27 -5.81 6.71
N GLN A 32 9.52 -6.26 6.68
CA GLN A 32 10.34 -6.43 7.88
C GLN A 32 10.76 -5.09 8.49
N GLU A 33 11.13 -4.11 7.68
CA GLU A 33 11.63 -2.82 8.16
C GLU A 33 10.51 -1.89 8.65
N TYR A 34 9.38 -1.86 7.93
CA TYR A 34 8.27 -0.97 8.24
C TYR A 34 7.10 -1.66 8.93
N GLY A 35 7.18 -2.98 9.15
CA GLY A 35 6.09 -3.76 9.78
C GLY A 35 4.80 -3.75 8.96
N VAL A 36 4.92 -3.58 7.64
CA VAL A 36 3.77 -3.54 6.72
C VAL A 36 3.40 -4.97 6.35
N SER A 37 2.11 -5.28 6.25
CA SER A 37 1.69 -6.59 5.76
C SER A 37 1.81 -6.68 4.24
N HIS A 38 2.24 -7.84 3.72
CA HIS A 38 2.33 -8.14 2.30
C HIS A 38 1.07 -7.70 1.52
N ASN A 39 -0.10 -7.99 2.09
CA ASN A 39 -1.38 -7.64 1.48
C ASN A 39 -1.63 -6.12 1.39
N ALA A 40 -1.14 -5.36 2.37
CA ALA A 40 -1.20 -3.89 2.34
C ALA A 40 -0.21 -3.34 1.30
N LEU A 41 1.01 -3.89 1.25
CA LEU A 41 2.03 -3.53 0.27
C LEU A 41 1.54 -3.74 -1.15
N ALA A 42 1.03 -4.94 -1.45
CA ALA A 42 0.47 -5.29 -2.75
C ALA A 42 -0.71 -4.37 -3.14
N LYS A 43 -1.58 -4.02 -2.18
CA LYS A 43 -2.66 -3.04 -2.40
C LYS A 43 -2.13 -1.65 -2.73
N TRP A 44 -1.05 -1.20 -2.08
CA TRP A 44 -0.49 0.11 -2.35
C TRP A 44 0.28 0.13 -3.66
N ILE A 45 1.13 -0.85 -3.92
CA ILE A 45 1.86 -0.96 -5.20
C ILE A 45 0.85 -1.02 -6.35
N LYS A 46 -0.22 -1.81 -6.23
CA LYS A 46 -1.28 -1.85 -7.26
C LYS A 46 -2.00 -0.51 -7.40
N GLN A 47 -2.40 0.15 -6.30
CA GLN A 47 -3.05 1.47 -6.38
C GLN A 47 -2.13 2.55 -6.95
N TYR A 48 -0.91 2.70 -6.44
CA TYR A 48 0.01 3.76 -6.85
C TYR A 48 0.70 3.48 -8.20
N SER A 49 0.83 2.21 -8.60
CA SER A 49 1.30 1.85 -9.94
C SER A 49 0.23 2.04 -11.01
N VAL A 50 -1.06 1.93 -10.68
CA VAL A 50 -2.19 2.18 -11.59
C VAL A 50 -2.49 3.67 -11.74
N VAL A 51 -2.07 4.52 -10.78
CA VAL A 51 -2.30 5.98 -10.80
C VAL A 51 -1.52 6.74 -11.92
N LYS A 52 -0.93 6.02 -12.88
CA LYS A 52 -0.48 6.59 -14.15
C LYS A 52 -1.03 5.71 -15.29
N PRO A 53 -1.89 6.17 -16.21
CA PRO A 53 -2.77 7.37 -16.30
C PRO A 53 -4.27 7.02 -16.34
N ASP A 54 -5.15 7.98 -16.02
CA ASP A 54 -6.61 8.07 -16.30
C ASP A 54 -7.55 6.84 -16.11
N ASP A 55 -8.80 7.09 -15.70
CA ASP A 55 -9.89 6.11 -15.52
C ASP A 55 -9.71 5.12 -14.34
N ASP A 56 -10.47 5.30 -13.27
CA ASP A 56 -11.81 4.72 -13.08
C ASP A 56 -11.81 3.18 -12.98
N THR A 57 -12.37 2.71 -11.86
CA THR A 57 -12.68 1.32 -11.50
C THR A 57 -11.48 0.34 -11.50
N LEU A 58 -11.13 -0.32 -10.39
CA LEU A 58 -11.79 -1.55 -9.93
C LEU A 58 -11.52 -1.80 -8.43
N ILE A 59 -12.61 -1.70 -7.67
CA ILE A 59 -13.04 -2.49 -6.50
C ILE A 59 -12.21 -3.73 -6.09
N THR A 60 -12.00 -3.89 -4.78
CA THR A 60 -11.82 -5.20 -4.15
C THR A 60 -12.59 -5.25 -2.83
N ALA A 61 -13.74 -5.89 -2.86
CA ALA A 61 -14.46 -6.58 -1.79
C ALA A 61 -15.57 -7.36 -2.53
N GLU A 62 -15.74 -8.68 -2.43
CA GLU A 62 -15.56 -9.62 -1.31
C GLU A 62 -15.24 -11.02 -1.85
#